data_AF-A0A7G1PHE6-F1
#
_entry.id   AF-A0A7G1PHE6-F1
#
_cell.length_a   1.000
_cell.length_b   1.000
_cell.length_c   1.000
_cell.angle_alpha   90.00
_cell.angle_beta   90.00
_cell.angle_gamma   90.00
#
_symmetry.space_group_name_H-M   'P 1'
#
loop_
_entity.id
_entity.type
_entity.pdbx_description
1 polymer ?
#
loop_
_entity_poly.entity_id
_entity_poly.type
_entity_poly.pdbx_seq_one_letter_code
_entity_poly.pdbx_strand_id
1 'polypeptide(L)'
;KFDGDEAKIMKYLEDEKLFDLGHGGITADRCYSALVKDGDKYKSQAYIKAFKKETTEVVDALEEFADKLIELEDEIYNQKWDYVLYIQALIKAFSEDRTNELVSKWADVDRAWMKIKTPIQIGHPLEYYEDHFRKAVALEWDIRLTNPKFAQNDHRVNKIKSAFSKIYSSFEANEGYKKIYDFSFKSLDKVQLYVGRPALFFGAELNGLFSAQVVPNDEVVSLEEGKKIFAFSDEILQTSRAKPFLKLSREIFGQELLTRDRMFLFNETTSWHQVYDISTVGHEYGHILWCDDETESVMNKTGNFKNIEEFKATTGGLISYLLDEDTDELHLKEQV
;
A
#
# COMPACT_ATOMS: atom_id res chain seq x y z
N LYS A 1 18.86 -25.54 6.04
CA LYS A 1 19.38 -26.02 4.73
C LYS A 1 20.49 -25.11 4.18
N PHE A 2 20.42 -23.80 4.38
CA PHE A 2 21.35 -22.85 3.75
C PHE A 2 22.00 -21.83 4.70
N ASP A 3 21.85 -22.01 6.02
CA ASP A 3 22.50 -21.18 7.06
C ASP A 3 22.35 -19.66 6.88
N GLY A 4 21.19 -19.21 6.36
CA GLY A 4 20.89 -17.79 6.13
C GLY A 4 21.42 -17.21 4.83
N ASP A 5 22.02 -18.00 3.95
CA ASP A 5 22.45 -17.54 2.62
C ASP A 5 21.23 -17.26 1.72
N GLU A 6 20.83 -15.99 1.66
CA GLU A 6 19.64 -15.51 0.94
C GLU A 6 19.68 -15.87 -0.55
N ALA A 7 20.84 -15.75 -1.21
CA ALA A 7 20.98 -16.07 -2.63
C ALA A 7 20.73 -17.57 -2.90
N LYS A 8 21.22 -18.45 -2.01
CA LYS A 8 20.92 -19.89 -2.12
C LYS A 8 19.46 -20.21 -1.81
N ILE A 9 18.84 -19.49 -0.87
CA ILE A 9 17.42 -19.66 -0.56
C ILE A 9 16.55 -19.27 -1.76
N MET A 10 16.78 -18.09 -2.34
CA MET A 10 16.04 -17.61 -3.52
C MET A 10 16.20 -18.55 -4.70
N LYS A 11 17.44 -18.97 -5.00
CA LYS A 11 17.69 -19.95 -6.05
C LYS A 11 16.97 -21.28 -5.83
N TYR A 12 16.93 -21.78 -4.58
CA TYR A 12 16.19 -23.00 -4.26
C TYR A 12 14.69 -22.86 -4.49
N LEU A 13 14.10 -21.70 -4.14
CA LEU A 13 12.68 -21.43 -4.39
C LEU A 13 12.36 -21.37 -5.89
N GLU A 14 13.26 -20.79 -6.69
CA GLU A 14 13.16 -20.74 -8.16
C GLU A 14 13.28 -22.14 -8.78
N ASP A 15 14.36 -22.87 -8.45
CA ASP A 15 14.68 -24.19 -9.02
C ASP A 15 13.57 -25.22 -8.72
N GLU A 16 12.98 -25.18 -7.52
CA GLU A 16 11.88 -26.07 -7.11
C GLU A 16 10.48 -25.52 -7.46
N LYS A 17 10.38 -24.38 -8.15
CA LYS A 17 9.11 -23.74 -8.57
C LYS A 17 8.14 -23.51 -7.41
N LEU A 18 8.65 -22.92 -6.34
CA LEU A 18 7.91 -22.71 -5.09
C LEU A 18 7.23 -21.34 -4.99
N PHE A 19 7.40 -20.47 -5.98
CA PHE A 19 6.63 -19.23 -6.11
C PHE A 19 5.30 -19.47 -6.83
N ASP A 20 4.33 -18.60 -6.58
CA ASP A 20 3.10 -18.57 -7.35
C ASP A 20 3.36 -17.96 -8.74
N LEU A 21 2.48 -18.27 -9.69
CA LEU A 21 2.52 -17.70 -11.03
C LEU A 21 1.56 -16.50 -11.11
N GLY A 22 2.05 -15.42 -11.70
CA GLY A 22 1.30 -14.18 -11.92
C GLY A 22 0.76 -14.07 -13.34
N HIS A 23 0.51 -12.82 -13.75
CA HIS A 23 -0.02 -12.49 -15.07
C HIS A 23 0.87 -13.04 -16.19
N GLY A 24 0.28 -13.67 -17.21
CA GLY A 24 1.04 -14.24 -18.34
C GLY A 24 1.88 -15.48 -18.01
N GLY A 25 1.75 -16.06 -16.80
CA GLY A 25 2.42 -17.29 -16.41
C GLY A 25 3.88 -17.12 -15.98
N ILE A 26 4.33 -15.88 -15.75
CA ILE A 26 5.63 -15.59 -15.14
C ILE A 26 5.54 -15.73 -13.62
N THR A 27 6.69 -15.86 -12.95
CA THR A 27 6.74 -15.83 -11.47
C THR A 27 6.16 -14.52 -10.96
N ALA A 28 5.22 -14.61 -10.02
CA ALA A 28 4.62 -13.44 -9.41
C ALA A 28 5.59 -12.73 -8.46
N ASP A 29 5.34 -11.45 -8.22
CA ASP A 29 6.05 -10.63 -7.25
C ASP A 29 5.70 -10.96 -5.79
N ARG A 30 4.60 -11.69 -5.56
CA ARG A 30 4.05 -12.13 -4.26
C ARG A 30 3.40 -13.51 -4.38
N CYS A 31 3.15 -14.15 -3.24
CA CYS A 31 2.42 -15.42 -3.19
C CYS A 31 1.15 -15.30 -2.34
N TYR A 32 0.10 -16.05 -2.70
CA TYR A 32 -1.12 -16.21 -1.89
C TYR A 32 -1.25 -17.66 -1.41
N SER A 33 -0.10 -18.28 -1.16
CA SER A 33 0.06 -19.69 -0.84
C SER A 33 1.14 -19.88 0.23
N ALA A 34 1.03 -20.96 1.00
CA ALA A 34 1.99 -21.33 2.04
C ALA A 34 2.95 -22.42 1.54
N LEU A 35 4.18 -22.41 2.06
CA LEU A 35 5.05 -23.58 1.94
C LEU A 35 4.65 -24.64 2.96
N VAL A 36 4.30 -25.82 2.44
CA VAL A 36 4.00 -26.99 3.26
C VAL A 36 5.10 -28.02 3.05
N LYS A 37 5.60 -28.58 4.15
CA LYS A 37 6.60 -29.64 4.12
C LYS A 37 5.96 -30.94 3.62
N ASP A 38 6.59 -31.58 2.65
CA ASP A 38 6.18 -32.84 2.04
C ASP A 38 7.37 -33.81 2.03
N GLY A 39 7.50 -34.60 3.11
CA GLY A 39 8.70 -35.39 3.38
C GLY A 39 9.93 -34.50 3.58
N ASP A 40 10.95 -34.70 2.74
CA ASP A 40 12.19 -33.91 2.73
C ASP A 40 12.12 -32.68 1.79
N LYS A 41 11.00 -32.50 1.10
CA LYS A 41 10.76 -31.41 0.17
C LYS A 41 9.72 -30.43 0.70
N TYR A 42 9.55 -29.33 -0.03
CA TYR A 42 8.48 -28.38 0.18
C TYR A 42 7.61 -28.31 -1.07
N LYS A 43 6.35 -27.94 -0.88
CA LYS A 43 5.43 -27.59 -1.97
C LYS A 43 4.69 -26.30 -1.64
N SER A 44 4.34 -25.55 -2.68
CA SER A 44 3.39 -24.44 -2.57
C SER A 44 1.97 -25.00 -2.45
N GLN A 45 1.18 -24.49 -1.51
CA GLN A 45 -0.19 -24.90 -1.26
C GLN A 45 -1.05 -23.68 -0.93
N ALA A 46 -2.15 -23.49 -1.68
CA ALA A 46 -3.10 -22.41 -1.46
C ALA A 46 -3.62 -22.38 0.00
N TYR A 47 -3.96 -21.20 0.52
CA TYR A 47 -4.39 -21.05 1.91
C TYR A 47 -5.61 -21.91 2.28
N ILE A 48 -6.59 -22.08 1.39
CA ILE A 48 -7.73 -22.99 1.60
C ILE A 48 -7.34 -24.46 1.84
N LYS A 49 -6.16 -24.86 1.38
CA LYS A 49 -5.61 -26.19 1.61
C LYS A 49 -4.63 -26.24 2.77
N ALA A 50 -3.84 -25.18 3.00
CA ALA A 50 -2.84 -25.11 4.07
C ALA A 50 -3.47 -24.83 5.45
N PHE A 51 -4.46 -23.94 5.47
CA PHE A 51 -5.22 -23.49 6.65
C PHE A 51 -6.70 -23.78 6.42
N LYS A 52 -7.02 -25.05 6.18
CA LYS A 52 -8.33 -25.48 5.67
C LYS A 52 -9.47 -25.00 6.56
N LYS A 53 -9.35 -25.19 7.88
CA LYS A 53 -10.43 -24.86 8.81
C LYS A 53 -10.68 -23.35 8.82
N GLU A 54 -9.62 -22.58 9.03
CA GLU A 54 -9.67 -21.13 9.20
C GLU A 54 -10.13 -20.44 7.90
N THR A 55 -9.60 -20.88 6.75
CA THR A 55 -9.98 -20.28 5.46
C THR A 55 -11.41 -20.64 5.06
N THR A 56 -11.89 -21.86 5.36
CA THR A 56 -13.30 -22.22 5.14
C THR A 56 -14.23 -21.38 6.03
N GLU A 57 -13.89 -21.17 7.30
CA GLU A 57 -14.68 -20.30 8.19
C GLU A 57 -14.76 -18.85 7.67
N VAL A 58 -13.69 -18.32 7.05
CA VAL A 58 -13.69 -17.01 6.39
C VAL A 58 -14.61 -17.00 5.15
N VAL A 59 -14.54 -18.03 4.31
CA VAL A 59 -15.41 -18.16 3.13
C VAL A 59 -16.88 -18.19 3.53
N ASP A 60 -17.25 -19.02 4.51
CA ASP A 60 -18.62 -19.14 5.01
C ASP A 60 -19.13 -17.79 5.55
N ALA A 61 -18.29 -17.06 6.29
CA ALA A 61 -18.64 -15.73 6.81
C ALA A 61 -18.81 -14.68 5.71
N LEU A 62 -18.00 -14.73 4.65
CA LEU A 62 -18.13 -13.84 3.50
C LEU A 62 -19.38 -14.14 2.67
N GLU A 63 -19.76 -15.42 2.52
CA GLU A 63 -21.00 -15.82 1.86
C GLU A 63 -22.22 -15.29 2.62
N GLU A 64 -22.26 -15.48 3.95
CA GLU A 64 -23.32 -14.92 4.79
C GLU A 64 -23.37 -13.39 4.72
N PHE A 65 -22.20 -12.74 4.67
CA PHE A 65 -22.11 -11.28 4.53
C PHE A 65 -22.66 -10.82 3.17
N ALA A 66 -22.30 -11.49 2.08
CA ALA A 66 -22.81 -11.16 0.74
C ALA A 66 -24.33 -11.27 0.67
N ASP A 67 -24.90 -12.36 1.21
CA ASP A 67 -26.36 -12.58 1.23
C ASP A 67 -27.07 -11.46 2.01
N LYS A 68 -26.56 -11.10 3.19
CA LYS A 68 -27.12 -9.99 3.98
C LYS A 68 -27.01 -8.65 3.27
N LEU A 69 -25.90 -8.40 2.59
CA LEU A 69 -25.65 -7.13 1.92
C LEU A 69 -26.60 -6.90 0.72
N ILE A 70 -26.98 -7.96 0.01
CA ILE A 70 -27.91 -7.90 -1.13
C ILE A 70 -29.30 -7.39 -0.70
N GLU A 71 -29.76 -7.79 0.49
CA GLU A 71 -31.07 -7.43 1.05
C GLU A 71 -31.15 -5.99 1.58
N LEU A 72 -30.01 -5.32 1.75
CA LEU A 72 -29.96 -3.92 2.19
C LEU A 72 -30.11 -2.97 1.01
N GLU A 73 -30.58 -1.75 1.26
CA GLU A 73 -30.60 -0.68 0.26
C GLU A 73 -29.47 0.32 0.46
N ASP A 74 -28.97 0.87 -0.64
CA ASP A 74 -27.96 1.93 -0.65
C ASP A 74 -28.50 3.13 -1.43
N GLU A 75 -29.19 4.00 -0.71
CA GLU A 75 -29.77 5.23 -1.25
C GLU A 75 -28.80 6.42 -1.19
N ILE A 76 -27.65 6.25 -0.51
CA ILE A 76 -26.70 7.34 -0.25
C ILE A 76 -25.61 7.37 -1.32
N TYR A 77 -24.95 6.23 -1.56
CA TYR A 77 -23.79 6.15 -2.45
C TYR A 77 -24.06 5.41 -3.75
N ASN A 78 -25.14 4.62 -3.83
CA ASN A 78 -25.50 3.79 -4.99
C ASN A 78 -24.36 2.85 -5.46
N GLN A 79 -23.57 2.31 -4.53
CA GLN A 79 -22.44 1.40 -4.77
C GLN A 79 -22.61 0.03 -4.08
N LYS A 80 -23.80 -0.28 -3.53
CA LYS A 80 -24.12 -1.63 -3.01
C LYS A 80 -23.59 -2.76 -3.88
N TRP A 81 -23.83 -2.69 -5.19
CA TRP A 81 -23.43 -3.76 -6.11
C TRP A 81 -21.92 -3.83 -6.33
N ASP A 82 -21.19 -2.72 -6.21
CA ASP A 82 -19.71 -2.75 -6.23
C ASP A 82 -19.16 -3.48 -5.00
N TYR A 83 -19.75 -3.25 -3.82
CA TYR A 83 -19.42 -4.05 -2.63
C TYR A 83 -19.78 -5.53 -2.79
N VAL A 84 -20.97 -5.86 -3.29
CA VAL A 84 -21.38 -7.25 -3.50
C VAL A 84 -20.41 -7.95 -4.46
N LEU A 85 -20.03 -7.29 -5.57
CA LEU A 85 -19.04 -7.83 -6.51
C LEU A 85 -17.67 -8.04 -5.86
N TYR A 86 -17.23 -7.10 -5.02
CA TYR A 86 -15.98 -7.23 -4.26
C TYR A 86 -16.01 -8.39 -3.27
N ILE A 87 -17.08 -8.55 -2.48
CA ILE A 87 -17.21 -9.69 -1.55
C ILE A 87 -17.27 -11.01 -2.32
N GLN A 88 -17.96 -11.06 -3.46
CA GLN A 88 -17.96 -12.25 -4.32
C GLN A 88 -16.59 -12.57 -4.91
N ALA A 89 -15.78 -11.56 -5.24
CA ALA A 89 -14.40 -11.76 -5.68
C ALA A 89 -13.54 -12.34 -4.53
N LEU A 90 -13.71 -11.84 -3.30
CA LEU A 90 -13.01 -12.37 -2.13
C LEU A 90 -13.36 -13.84 -1.88
N ILE A 91 -14.63 -14.20 -1.92
CA ILE A 91 -15.09 -15.60 -1.77
C ILE A 91 -14.37 -16.51 -2.78
N LYS A 92 -14.29 -16.09 -4.05
CA LYS A 92 -13.59 -16.84 -5.10
C LYS A 92 -12.09 -16.94 -4.84
N ALA A 93 -11.44 -15.85 -4.43
CA ALA A 93 -10.01 -15.82 -4.17
C ALA A 93 -9.62 -16.69 -2.96
N PHE A 94 -10.36 -16.60 -1.85
CA PHE A 94 -10.16 -17.45 -0.69
C PHE A 94 -10.47 -18.92 -0.96
N SER A 95 -11.41 -19.23 -1.86
CA SER A 95 -11.77 -20.60 -2.21
C SER A 95 -10.85 -21.25 -3.26
N GLU A 96 -10.00 -20.47 -3.93
CA GLU A 96 -9.14 -20.99 -5.00
C GLU A 96 -8.06 -21.91 -4.43
N ASP A 97 -7.95 -23.10 -5.01
CA ASP A 97 -7.13 -24.18 -4.50
C ASP A 97 -5.95 -24.54 -5.43
N ARG A 98 -5.87 -23.88 -6.60
CA ARG A 98 -4.80 -24.01 -7.60
C ARG A 98 -3.85 -22.82 -7.50
N THR A 99 -2.61 -23.10 -7.13
CA THR A 99 -1.59 -22.07 -6.87
C THR A 99 -1.27 -21.21 -8.10
N ASN A 100 -1.45 -21.74 -9.31
CA ASN A 100 -1.22 -21.02 -10.56
C ASN A 100 -2.39 -20.10 -10.96
N GLU A 101 -3.50 -20.07 -10.22
CA GLU A 101 -4.63 -19.16 -10.46
C GLU A 101 -4.80 -18.11 -9.36
N LEU A 102 -4.13 -18.28 -8.21
CA LEU A 102 -4.31 -17.43 -7.04
C LEU A 102 -4.12 -15.95 -7.35
N VAL A 103 -3.00 -15.57 -7.97
CA VAL A 103 -2.69 -14.17 -8.28
C VAL A 103 -3.75 -13.56 -9.19
N SER A 104 -4.26 -14.32 -10.17
CA SER A 104 -5.35 -13.84 -11.02
C SER A 104 -6.64 -13.62 -10.24
N LYS A 105 -6.97 -14.46 -9.25
CA LYS A 105 -8.18 -14.27 -8.43
C LYS A 105 -8.06 -13.07 -7.51
N TRP A 106 -6.89 -12.85 -6.92
CA TRP A 106 -6.64 -11.68 -6.09
C TRP A 106 -6.58 -10.38 -6.91
N ALA A 107 -6.07 -10.42 -8.14
CA ALA A 107 -6.19 -9.28 -9.04
C ALA A 107 -7.66 -8.92 -9.36
N ASP A 108 -8.56 -9.91 -9.44
CA ASP A 108 -10.00 -9.65 -9.60
C ASP A 108 -10.62 -9.00 -8.35
N VAL A 109 -10.12 -9.36 -7.15
CA VAL A 109 -10.46 -8.69 -5.88
C VAL A 109 -10.05 -7.22 -5.94
N ASP A 110 -8.80 -6.94 -6.32
CA ASP A 110 -8.29 -5.57 -6.44
C ASP A 110 -9.12 -4.74 -7.42
N ARG A 111 -9.40 -5.27 -8.62
CA ARG A 111 -10.24 -4.59 -9.62
C ARG A 111 -11.64 -4.27 -9.12
N ALA A 112 -12.27 -5.22 -8.42
CA ALA A 112 -13.60 -5.00 -7.84
C ALA A 112 -13.54 -3.95 -6.72
N TRP A 113 -12.52 -4.03 -5.87
CA TRP A 113 -12.31 -3.08 -4.78
C TRP A 113 -12.07 -1.66 -5.26
N MET A 114 -11.27 -1.48 -6.32
CA MET A 114 -10.94 -0.16 -6.89
C MET A 114 -12.17 0.63 -7.36
N LYS A 115 -13.28 -0.06 -7.67
CA LYS A 115 -14.56 0.56 -8.05
C LYS A 115 -15.31 1.15 -6.86
N ILE A 116 -15.06 0.66 -5.64
CA ILE A 116 -15.67 1.16 -4.42
C ILE A 116 -15.02 2.49 -4.03
N LYS A 117 -15.75 3.59 -4.20
CA LYS A 117 -15.29 4.96 -3.93
C LYS A 117 -15.88 5.59 -2.66
N THR A 118 -16.73 4.86 -1.96
CA THR A 118 -17.42 5.34 -0.75
C THR A 118 -16.46 5.59 0.43
N PRO A 119 -16.89 6.29 1.49
CA PRO A 119 -16.06 6.54 2.67
C PRO A 119 -15.67 5.32 3.50
N ILE A 120 -16.37 4.19 3.35
CA ILE A 120 -16.13 2.95 4.09
C ILE A 120 -15.33 2.01 3.20
N GLN A 121 -14.09 1.71 3.58
CA GLN A 121 -13.21 0.88 2.77
C GLN A 121 -12.87 -0.37 3.56
N ILE A 122 -13.13 -1.54 2.98
CA ILE A 122 -12.77 -2.82 3.58
C ILE A 122 -11.42 -3.22 2.98
N GLY A 123 -10.38 -3.26 3.80
CA GLY A 123 -9.08 -3.79 3.39
C GLY A 123 -9.07 -5.31 3.44
N HIS A 124 -8.47 -5.92 2.43
CA HIS A 124 -8.24 -7.35 2.32
C HIS A 124 -6.73 -7.64 2.45
N PRO A 125 -6.29 -8.91 2.43
CA PRO A 125 -4.87 -9.26 2.41
C PRO A 125 -4.08 -8.57 1.29
N LEU A 126 -3.21 -7.62 1.65
CA LEU A 126 -2.47 -6.76 0.71
C LEU A 126 -0.96 -6.86 0.89
N GLU A 127 -0.50 -7.03 2.14
CA GLU A 127 0.91 -6.95 2.51
C GLU A 127 1.57 -8.30 2.76
N TYR A 128 2.90 -8.34 2.66
CA TYR A 128 3.70 -9.58 2.74
C TYR A 128 5.01 -9.40 3.51
N TYR A 129 5.10 -8.40 4.38
CA TYR A 129 6.33 -8.05 5.10
C TYR A 129 6.85 -9.16 6.00
N GLU A 130 5.97 -10.06 6.43
CA GLU A 130 6.24 -11.20 7.30
C GLU A 130 7.05 -12.30 6.60
N ASP A 131 6.99 -12.39 5.27
CA ASP A 131 7.72 -13.39 4.48
C ASP A 131 8.77 -12.73 3.58
N HIS A 132 10.00 -12.70 4.09
CA HIS A 132 11.16 -12.12 3.41
C HIS A 132 11.50 -12.80 2.07
N PHE A 133 11.13 -14.07 1.87
CA PHE A 133 11.59 -14.84 0.72
C PHE A 133 10.52 -15.03 -0.34
N ARG A 134 9.36 -15.58 0.03
CA ARG A 134 8.28 -15.84 -0.93
C ARG A 134 7.32 -14.68 -1.06
N LYS A 135 7.41 -13.69 -0.15
CA LYS A 135 6.46 -12.58 -0.10
C LYS A 135 5.03 -13.11 -0.07
N ALA A 136 4.80 -14.11 0.79
CA ALA A 136 3.48 -14.65 1.03
C ALA A 136 2.62 -13.58 1.70
N VAL A 137 1.52 -13.21 1.06
CA VAL A 137 0.61 -12.18 1.55
C VAL A 137 0.00 -12.64 2.86
N ALA A 138 0.18 -11.83 3.90
CA ALA A 138 -0.29 -12.12 5.24
C ALA A 138 -1.81 -12.04 5.30
N LEU A 139 -2.42 -12.91 6.12
CA LEU A 139 -3.84 -12.82 6.39
C LEU A 139 -4.10 -11.64 7.34
N GLU A 140 -4.75 -10.63 6.80
CA GLU A 140 -5.17 -9.40 7.48
C GLU A 140 -6.59 -9.02 7.04
N TRP A 141 -7.27 -8.23 7.87
CA TRP A 141 -8.60 -7.75 7.57
C TRP A 141 -8.90 -6.48 8.35
N ASP A 142 -9.32 -5.44 7.64
CA ASP A 142 -9.50 -4.13 8.24
C ASP A 142 -10.66 -3.35 7.62
N ILE A 143 -11.22 -2.42 8.37
CA ILE A 143 -12.23 -1.49 7.89
C ILE A 143 -11.75 -0.08 8.18
N ARG A 144 -11.71 0.76 7.16
CA ARG A 144 -11.25 2.14 7.19
C ARG A 144 -12.43 3.08 6.98
N LEU A 145 -12.45 4.15 7.75
CA LEU A 145 -13.46 5.19 7.66
C LEU A 145 -12.79 6.52 7.31
N THR A 146 -13.22 7.07 6.17
CA THR A 146 -12.78 8.39 5.73
C THR A 146 -13.42 9.45 6.62
N ASN A 147 -12.63 10.44 7.04
CA ASN A 147 -13.13 11.56 7.80
C ASN A 147 -13.70 12.60 6.82
N PRO A 148 -15.02 12.87 6.82
CA PRO A 148 -15.64 13.77 5.84
C PRO A 148 -15.21 15.23 5.97
N LYS A 149 -14.54 15.61 7.07
CA LYS A 149 -13.98 16.95 7.26
C LYS A 149 -12.68 17.15 6.47
N PHE A 150 -11.95 16.07 6.19
CA PHE A 150 -10.82 16.10 5.29
C PHE A 150 -11.37 15.89 3.88
N ALA A 151 -11.71 17.00 3.22
CA ALA A 151 -12.06 16.95 1.81
C ALA A 151 -10.85 16.41 1.03
N GLN A 152 -11.11 15.49 0.09
CA GLN A 152 -10.17 15.21 -1.00
C GLN A 152 -9.87 16.55 -1.67
N ASN A 153 -8.68 17.09 -1.45
CA ASN A 153 -8.23 18.25 -2.19
C ASN A 153 -7.07 17.78 -3.08
N ASP A 154 -7.21 17.99 -4.38
CA ASP A 154 -6.21 17.65 -5.39
C ASP A 154 -4.91 18.48 -5.24
N HIS A 155 -4.84 19.34 -4.23
CA HIS A 155 -3.71 20.20 -3.92
C HIS A 155 -2.36 19.46 -3.94
N ARG A 156 -2.20 18.39 -3.15
CA ARG A 156 -0.94 17.65 -3.06
C ARG A 156 -0.57 16.98 -4.39
N VAL A 157 -1.51 16.27 -5.02
CA VAL A 157 -1.26 15.61 -6.31
C VAL A 157 -0.89 16.61 -7.40
N ASN A 158 -1.45 17.80 -7.40
CA ASN A 158 -1.11 18.87 -8.35
C ASN A 158 0.31 19.41 -8.14
N LYS A 159 0.73 19.62 -6.88
CA LYS A 159 2.13 19.99 -6.56
C LYS A 159 3.11 18.90 -7.00
N ILE A 160 2.76 17.64 -6.80
CA ILE A 160 3.56 16.48 -7.25
C ILE A 160 3.66 16.43 -8.77
N LYS A 161 2.54 16.56 -9.48
CA LYS A 161 2.53 16.62 -10.96
C LYS A 161 3.37 17.77 -11.48
N SER A 162 3.28 18.95 -10.85
CA SER A 162 4.08 20.12 -11.21
C SER A 162 5.58 19.84 -11.06
N ALA A 163 6.01 19.36 -9.90
CA ALA A 163 7.40 19.01 -9.64
C ALA A 163 7.92 17.91 -10.57
N PHE A 164 7.12 16.87 -10.82
CA PHE A 164 7.48 15.80 -11.74
C PHE A 164 7.63 16.31 -13.18
N SER A 165 6.74 17.20 -13.63
CA SER A 165 6.82 17.85 -14.94
C SER A 165 8.07 18.71 -15.08
N LYS A 166 8.44 19.46 -14.03
CA LYS A 166 9.67 20.28 -14.00
C LYS A 166 10.91 19.42 -14.12
N ILE A 167 10.98 18.32 -13.37
CA ILE A 167 12.11 17.38 -13.42
C ILE A 167 12.20 16.74 -14.80
N TYR A 168 11.10 16.19 -15.32
CA TYR A 168 11.07 15.59 -16.65
C TYR A 168 11.54 16.56 -17.74
N SER A 169 11.05 17.81 -17.69
CA SER A 169 11.42 18.85 -18.66
C SER A 169 12.86 19.36 -18.54
N SER A 170 13.56 19.02 -17.45
CA SER A 170 14.97 19.39 -17.25
C SER A 170 15.95 18.45 -17.96
N PHE A 171 15.50 17.27 -18.39
CA PHE A 171 16.31 16.31 -19.12
C PHE A 171 16.25 16.52 -20.64
N GLU A 172 17.25 16.01 -21.35
CA GLU A 172 17.17 15.90 -22.81
C GLU A 172 16.05 14.93 -23.21
N ALA A 173 15.36 15.24 -24.31
CA ALA A 173 14.23 14.45 -24.78
C ALA A 173 14.64 12.99 -25.06
N ASN A 174 13.95 12.06 -24.42
CA ASN A 174 14.18 10.62 -24.54
C ASN A 174 12.84 9.88 -24.56
N GLU A 175 12.62 9.01 -25.55
CA GLU A 175 11.35 8.28 -25.68
C GLU A 175 11.07 7.34 -24.50
N GLY A 176 12.11 6.75 -23.90
CA GLY A 176 11.99 5.92 -22.70
C GLY A 176 11.51 6.73 -21.50
N TYR A 177 12.13 7.89 -21.25
CA TYR A 177 11.70 8.80 -20.18
C TYR A 177 10.29 9.31 -20.41
N LYS A 178 9.91 9.59 -21.66
CA LYS A 178 8.55 10.01 -21.99
C LYS A 178 7.53 8.93 -21.62
N LYS A 179 7.81 7.66 -21.92
CA LYS A 179 6.89 6.55 -21.58
C LYS A 179 6.68 6.42 -20.07
N ILE A 180 7.76 6.46 -19.29
CA ILE A 180 7.69 6.42 -17.82
C ILE A 180 6.94 7.64 -17.28
N TYR A 181 7.24 8.83 -17.81
CA TYR A 181 6.54 10.06 -17.46
C TYR A 181 5.03 9.97 -17.74
N ASP A 182 4.65 9.60 -18.97
CA ASP A 182 3.25 9.48 -19.36
C ASP A 182 2.51 8.42 -18.51
N PHE A 183 3.19 7.33 -18.16
CA PHE A 183 2.66 6.28 -17.28
C PHE A 183 2.41 6.83 -15.87
N SER A 184 3.45 7.33 -15.17
CA SER A 184 3.32 7.87 -13.82
C SER A 184 2.30 9.01 -13.77
N PHE A 185 2.30 9.92 -14.74
CA PHE A 185 1.38 11.06 -14.77
C PHE A 185 -0.08 10.62 -14.88
N LYS A 186 -0.39 9.65 -15.75
CA LYS A 186 -1.73 9.05 -15.85
C LYS A 186 -2.12 8.28 -14.60
N SER A 187 -1.17 7.58 -13.97
CA SER A 187 -1.42 6.86 -12.72
C SER A 187 -1.80 7.83 -11.59
N LEU A 188 -1.16 9.00 -11.50
CA LEU A 188 -1.51 10.05 -10.55
C LEU A 188 -2.94 10.59 -10.76
N ASP A 189 -3.47 10.62 -11.99
CA ASP A 189 -4.87 11.02 -12.26
C ASP A 189 -5.90 10.01 -11.72
N LYS A 190 -5.51 8.75 -11.51
CA LYS A 190 -6.40 7.69 -11.06
C LYS A 190 -6.37 7.48 -9.54
N VAL A 191 -5.54 8.23 -8.82
CA VAL A 191 -5.37 8.03 -7.37
C VAL A 191 -6.63 8.42 -6.62
N GLN A 192 -7.03 7.58 -5.66
CA GLN A 192 -8.12 7.85 -4.74
C GLN A 192 -7.54 8.05 -3.33
N LEU A 193 -7.59 9.27 -2.79
CA LEU A 193 -7.04 9.59 -1.47
C LEU A 193 -8.12 9.50 -0.37
N TYR A 194 -7.86 8.74 0.67
CA TYR A 194 -8.74 8.54 1.81
C TYR A 194 -8.04 8.93 3.11
N VAL A 195 -8.31 10.15 3.58
CA VAL A 195 -7.82 10.60 4.89
C VAL A 195 -8.84 10.23 5.96
N GLY A 196 -8.44 9.41 6.93
CA GLY A 196 -9.37 8.80 7.85
C GLY A 196 -8.70 8.05 8.98
N ARG A 197 -9.35 6.96 9.41
CA ARG A 197 -8.84 6.08 10.46
C ARG A 197 -9.21 4.62 10.20
N PRO A 198 -8.44 3.65 10.71
CA PRO A 198 -8.93 2.29 10.86
C PRO A 198 -10.01 2.27 11.95
N ALA A 199 -11.15 1.67 11.64
CA ALA A 199 -12.25 1.39 12.57
C ALA A 199 -12.11 0.01 13.21
N LEU A 200 -11.63 -0.96 12.44
CA LEU A 200 -11.38 -2.35 12.87
C LEU A 200 -10.14 -2.84 12.11
N PHE A 201 -9.34 -3.69 12.75
CA PHE A 201 -8.14 -4.32 12.18
C PHE A 201 -7.87 -5.66 12.86
N PHE A 202 -7.40 -6.66 12.11
CA PHE A 202 -7.18 -8.03 12.58
C PHE A 202 -5.97 -8.67 11.90
N GLY A 203 -5.45 -9.74 12.50
CA GLY A 203 -4.36 -10.52 11.89
C GLY A 203 -3.01 -9.81 11.98
N ALA A 204 -2.30 -9.70 10.86
CA ALA A 204 -0.96 -9.12 10.79
C ALA A 204 -0.89 -7.69 11.35
N GLU A 205 -1.94 -6.89 11.16
CA GLU A 205 -2.05 -5.50 11.63
C GLU A 205 -2.00 -5.34 13.16
N LEU A 206 -2.23 -6.43 13.93
CA LEU A 206 -2.05 -6.41 15.39
C LEU A 206 -0.58 -6.24 15.79
N ASN A 207 0.37 -6.47 14.88
CA ASN A 207 1.80 -6.29 15.11
C ASN A 207 2.29 -4.88 14.76
N GLY A 208 1.39 -3.99 14.35
CA GLY A 208 1.70 -2.60 14.03
C GLY A 208 0.79 -2.09 12.92
N LEU A 209 0.34 -0.84 13.05
CA LEU A 209 -0.41 -0.15 12.02
C LEU A 209 0.51 0.82 11.28
N PHE A 210 0.30 0.91 9.97
CA PHE A 210 0.99 1.86 9.10
C PHE A 210 0.47 3.29 9.31
N SER A 211 1.28 4.27 8.93
CA SER A 211 0.91 5.69 9.03
C SER A 211 0.05 6.14 7.86
N ALA A 212 0.31 5.56 6.70
CA ALA A 212 -0.44 5.63 5.46
C ALA A 212 -0.12 4.37 4.64
N GLN A 213 -0.89 4.09 3.59
CA GLN A 213 -0.68 2.96 2.70
C GLN A 213 -1.18 3.27 1.30
N VAL A 214 -0.41 2.90 0.29
CA VAL A 214 -0.77 2.98 -1.13
C VAL A 214 -0.92 1.58 -1.75
N VAL A 215 -2.10 1.28 -2.27
CA VAL A 215 -2.51 -0.06 -2.74
C VAL A 215 -3.51 0.04 -3.91
N PRO A 216 -3.75 -0.99 -4.73
CA PRO A 216 -3.20 -2.33 -4.66
C PRO A 216 -1.71 -2.34 -5.02
N ASN A 217 -1.06 -3.38 -4.54
CA ASN A 217 0.35 -3.62 -4.80
C ASN A 217 0.55 -4.35 -6.16
N ASP A 218 -0.51 -4.85 -6.81
CA ASP A 218 -0.45 -5.44 -8.17
C ASP A 218 -0.31 -4.33 -9.23
N GLU A 219 0.83 -4.28 -9.93
CA GLU A 219 1.13 -3.22 -10.90
C GLU A 219 0.29 -3.31 -12.19
N VAL A 220 -0.20 -4.51 -12.57
CA VAL A 220 -1.12 -4.66 -13.71
C VAL A 220 -2.46 -4.03 -13.37
N VAL A 221 -2.99 -4.32 -12.18
CA VAL A 221 -4.25 -3.69 -11.73
C VAL A 221 -4.05 -2.20 -11.48
N SER A 222 -2.90 -1.79 -10.92
CA SER A 222 -2.58 -0.38 -10.71
C SER A 222 -2.54 0.42 -12.02
N LEU A 223 -2.03 -0.18 -13.10
CA LEU A 223 -2.06 0.42 -14.43
C LEU A 223 -3.50 0.56 -14.96
N GLU A 224 -4.34 -0.45 -14.75
CA GLU A 224 -5.74 -0.46 -15.19
C GLU A 224 -6.60 0.55 -14.42
N GLU A 225 -6.59 0.49 -13.09
CA GLU A 225 -7.57 1.12 -12.20
C GLU A 225 -7.00 2.27 -11.34
N GLY A 226 -5.68 2.41 -11.25
CA GLY A 226 -5.00 3.35 -10.36
C GLY A 226 -4.71 2.76 -8.99
N LYS A 227 -4.43 3.63 -8.00
CA LYS A 227 -4.17 3.23 -6.61
C LYS A 227 -5.05 4.02 -5.63
N LYS A 228 -5.35 3.43 -4.48
CA LYS A 228 -5.90 4.10 -3.30
C LYS A 228 -4.77 4.44 -2.35
N ILE A 229 -4.78 5.65 -1.83
CA ILE A 229 -3.92 6.08 -0.71
C ILE A 229 -4.81 6.21 0.52
N PHE A 230 -4.45 5.53 1.61
CA PHE A 230 -5.07 5.67 2.92
C PHE A 230 -4.12 6.41 3.84
N ALA A 231 -4.59 7.46 4.49
CA ALA A 231 -3.76 8.31 5.34
C ALA A 231 -4.42 8.53 6.71
N PHE A 232 -3.71 8.23 7.79
CA PHE A 232 -4.27 8.22 9.15
C PHE A 232 -3.72 9.36 10.02
N SER A 233 -3.81 10.58 9.50
CA SER A 233 -3.14 11.75 10.09
C SER A 233 -3.56 12.03 11.54
N ASP A 234 -4.84 11.88 11.88
CA ASP A 234 -5.35 12.08 13.24
C ASP A 234 -4.74 11.07 14.23
N GLU A 235 -4.77 9.79 13.90
CA GLU A 235 -4.21 8.71 14.72
C GLU A 235 -2.69 8.88 14.92
N ILE A 236 -1.97 9.30 13.88
CA ILE A 236 -0.54 9.56 13.98
C ILE A 236 -0.24 10.77 14.84
N LEU A 237 -1.03 11.84 14.75
CA LEU A 237 -0.92 12.99 15.63
C LEU A 237 -1.14 12.61 17.10
N GLN A 238 -2.23 11.91 17.40
CA GLN A 238 -2.55 11.50 18.77
C GLN A 238 -1.51 10.55 19.34
N THR A 239 -1.08 9.56 18.55
CA THR A 239 -0.03 8.62 18.95
C THR A 239 1.30 9.33 19.19
N SER A 240 1.66 10.29 18.34
CA SER A 240 2.86 11.11 18.52
C SER A 240 2.80 11.96 19.79
N ARG A 241 1.64 12.54 20.11
CA ARG A 241 1.42 13.28 21.37
C ARG A 241 1.51 12.38 22.61
N ALA A 242 1.03 11.14 22.51
CA ALA A 242 1.07 10.17 23.61
C ALA A 242 2.49 9.64 23.90
N LYS A 243 3.39 9.66 22.92
CA LYS A 243 4.76 9.16 23.09
C LYS A 243 5.59 10.05 24.03
N PRO A 244 6.30 9.48 25.02
CA PRO A 244 7.22 10.24 25.86
C PRO A 244 8.50 10.61 25.11
N PHE A 245 9.28 11.56 25.63
CA PHE A 245 10.62 11.83 25.11
C PHE A 245 11.53 10.62 25.34
N LEU A 246 11.94 9.99 24.25
CA LEU A 246 12.90 8.90 24.32
C LEU A 246 14.28 9.48 24.68
N LYS A 247 14.97 8.80 25.60
CA LYS A 247 16.31 9.20 26.05
C LYS A 247 17.28 9.34 24.88
N LEU A 248 17.23 8.40 23.93
CA LEU A 248 18.08 8.39 22.74
C LEU A 248 17.84 9.63 21.86
N SER A 249 16.58 10.02 21.63
CA SER A 249 16.26 11.24 20.86
C SER A 249 16.86 12.48 21.51
N ARG A 250 16.81 12.58 22.84
CA ARG A 250 17.40 13.72 23.56
C ARG A 250 18.92 13.76 23.45
N GLU A 251 19.58 12.61 23.44
CA GLU A 251 21.04 12.51 23.29
C GLU A 251 21.51 12.85 21.86
N ILE A 252 20.74 12.47 20.83
CA ILE A 252 21.09 12.72 19.43
C ILE A 252 20.75 14.15 19.01
N PHE A 253 19.54 14.62 19.31
CA PHE A 253 19.00 15.86 18.76
C PHE A 253 19.05 17.05 19.74
N GLY A 254 19.25 16.79 21.03
CA GLY A 254 19.27 17.81 22.08
C GLY A 254 17.87 18.23 22.56
N GLN A 255 17.80 18.72 23.80
CA GLN A 255 16.54 19.08 24.45
C GLN A 255 15.85 20.29 23.81
N GLU A 256 16.61 21.21 23.22
CA GLU A 256 16.08 22.44 22.64
C GLU A 256 15.22 22.15 21.40
N LEU A 257 15.74 21.36 20.45
CA LEU A 257 15.01 20.97 19.25
C LEU A 257 13.75 20.18 19.61
N LEU A 258 13.88 19.16 20.47
CA LEU A 258 12.76 18.35 20.92
C LEU A 258 11.66 19.16 21.63
N THR A 259 12.02 20.21 22.37
CA THR A 259 11.04 21.10 22.99
C THR A 259 10.27 21.90 21.93
N ARG A 260 10.96 22.43 20.91
CA ARG A 260 10.34 23.15 19.79
C ARG A 260 9.37 22.26 19.01
N ASP A 261 9.81 21.06 18.62
CA ASP A 261 8.97 20.09 17.90
C ASP A 261 7.74 19.72 18.73
N ARG A 262 7.89 19.56 20.05
CA ARG A 262 6.77 19.26 20.93
C ARG A 262 5.79 20.42 21.06
N MET A 263 6.27 21.66 21.09
CA MET A 263 5.39 22.83 21.07
C MET A 263 4.57 22.88 19.78
N PHE A 264 5.20 22.61 18.63
CA PHE A 264 4.51 22.51 17.34
C PHE A 264 3.46 21.39 17.36
N LEU A 265 3.87 20.17 17.74
CA LEU A 265 3.02 18.98 17.81
C LEU A 265 1.75 19.20 18.66
N PHE A 266 1.83 19.93 19.77
CA PHE A 266 0.69 20.12 20.68
C PHE A 266 -0.15 21.36 20.38
N ASN A 267 0.43 22.41 19.81
CA ASN A 267 -0.25 23.70 19.64
C ASN A 267 -0.66 24.01 18.20
N GLU A 268 0.02 23.42 17.20
CA GLU A 268 -0.13 23.78 15.78
C GLU A 268 -0.80 22.65 14.98
N THR A 269 -1.99 22.21 15.42
CA THR A 269 -2.67 21.03 14.83
C THR A 269 -2.86 21.15 13.31
N THR A 270 -3.36 22.29 12.82
CA THR A 270 -3.57 22.50 11.37
C THR A 270 -2.26 22.41 10.59
N SER A 271 -1.23 23.15 11.03
CA SER A 271 0.09 23.13 10.40
C SER A 271 0.72 21.74 10.44
N TRP A 272 0.50 20.99 11.51
CA TRP A 272 0.99 19.61 11.62
C TRP A 272 0.36 18.70 10.56
N HIS A 273 -0.96 18.82 10.31
CA HIS A 273 -1.60 18.06 9.23
C HIS A 273 -1.08 18.46 7.85
N GLN A 274 -0.70 19.72 7.64
CA GLN A 274 -0.05 20.15 6.39
C GLN A 274 1.35 19.55 6.24
N VAL A 275 2.15 19.49 7.31
CA VAL A 275 3.45 18.79 7.28
C VAL A 275 3.28 17.30 6.99
N TYR A 276 2.27 16.66 7.58
CA TYR A 276 1.93 15.27 7.30
C TYR A 276 1.48 15.07 5.84
N ASP A 277 0.74 16.02 5.25
CA ASP A 277 0.35 16.00 3.83
C ASP A 277 1.58 16.12 2.91
N ILE A 278 2.53 17.01 3.24
CA ILE A 278 3.80 17.16 2.50
C ILE A 278 4.64 15.89 2.57
N SER A 279 4.83 15.36 3.76
CA SER A 279 5.77 14.26 4.03
C SER A 279 5.14 12.90 3.75
N THR A 280 4.13 12.51 4.54
CA THR A 280 3.53 11.17 4.49
C THR A 280 2.66 10.98 3.25
N VAL A 281 1.68 11.85 3.01
CA VAL A 281 0.83 11.72 1.80
C VAL A 281 1.68 11.93 0.54
N GLY A 282 2.61 12.88 0.56
CA GLY A 282 3.60 13.06 -0.49
C GLY A 282 4.45 11.81 -0.76
N HIS A 283 4.87 11.10 0.28
CA HIS A 283 5.58 9.82 0.16
C HIS A 283 4.74 8.77 -0.56
N GLU A 284 3.46 8.60 -0.20
CA GLU A 284 2.56 7.63 -0.84
C GLU A 284 2.37 7.91 -2.35
N TYR A 285 2.26 9.18 -2.73
CA TYR A 285 2.29 9.56 -4.14
C TYR A 285 3.65 9.35 -4.79
N GLY A 286 4.74 9.49 -4.03
CA GLY A 286 6.10 9.22 -4.47
C GLY A 286 6.31 7.79 -4.96
N HIS A 287 5.60 6.80 -4.41
CA HIS A 287 5.61 5.41 -4.90
C HIS A 287 5.16 5.29 -6.37
N ILE A 288 4.31 6.20 -6.84
CA ILE A 288 3.74 6.18 -8.20
C ILE A 288 4.71 6.76 -9.24
N LEU A 289 5.69 7.54 -8.78
CA LEU A 289 6.63 8.25 -9.65
C LEU A 289 7.77 7.33 -10.11
N TRP A 290 8.25 7.58 -11.33
CA TRP A 290 9.50 7.03 -11.88
C TRP A 290 9.60 5.50 -11.99
N CYS A 291 8.47 4.80 -12.02
CA CYS A 291 8.41 3.35 -12.18
C CYS A 291 7.53 2.96 -13.37
N ASP A 292 7.86 1.81 -13.97
CA ASP A 292 7.05 1.10 -14.96
C ASP A 292 6.73 -0.33 -14.46
N ASP A 293 6.06 -1.11 -15.31
CA ASP A 293 5.57 -2.46 -15.01
C ASP A 293 6.67 -3.52 -14.81
N GLU A 294 7.91 -3.25 -15.24
CA GLU A 294 9.03 -4.18 -15.07
C GLU A 294 9.99 -3.77 -13.93
N THR A 295 9.89 -2.53 -13.43
CA THR A 295 10.86 -1.93 -12.51
C THR A 295 11.14 -2.78 -11.26
N GLU A 296 10.09 -3.21 -10.51
CA GLU A 296 10.28 -4.04 -9.31
C GLU A 296 10.97 -5.37 -9.67
N SER A 297 10.50 -6.06 -10.71
CA SER A 297 11.02 -7.38 -11.10
C SER A 297 12.51 -7.34 -11.46
N VAL A 298 12.94 -6.28 -12.16
CA VAL A 298 14.33 -6.12 -12.61
C VAL A 298 15.24 -5.73 -11.45
N MET A 299 14.81 -4.78 -10.61
CA MET A 299 15.62 -4.26 -9.51
C MET A 299 15.65 -5.19 -8.30
N ASN A 300 14.64 -6.05 -8.13
CA ASN A 300 14.55 -6.93 -6.98
C ASN A 300 15.36 -8.23 -7.11
N LYS A 301 16.12 -8.43 -8.21
CA LYS A 301 16.98 -9.62 -8.39
C LYS A 301 18.01 -9.84 -7.29
N THR A 302 18.39 -8.78 -6.56
CA THR A 302 19.31 -8.85 -5.42
C THR A 302 18.63 -8.50 -4.08
N GLY A 303 17.30 -8.44 -4.02
CA GLY A 303 16.54 -8.14 -2.80
C GLY A 303 16.57 -6.68 -2.31
N ASN A 304 17.22 -5.75 -3.03
CA ASN A 304 17.40 -4.37 -2.58
C ASN A 304 16.32 -3.39 -3.05
N PHE A 305 15.35 -3.84 -3.84
CA PHE A 305 14.38 -2.95 -4.47
C PHE A 305 13.61 -2.10 -3.44
N LYS A 306 13.11 -2.72 -2.36
CA LYS A 306 12.32 -2.00 -1.34
C LYS A 306 13.09 -0.85 -0.70
N ASN A 307 14.38 -1.02 -0.39
CA ASN A 307 15.19 0.07 0.17
C ASN A 307 15.29 1.29 -0.77
N ILE A 308 15.39 1.04 -2.08
CA ILE A 308 15.46 2.10 -3.08
C ILE A 308 14.08 2.73 -3.29
N GLU A 309 13.04 1.92 -3.29
CA GLU A 309 11.65 2.34 -3.47
C GLU A 309 11.19 3.29 -2.34
N GLU A 310 11.49 2.96 -1.08
CA GLU A 310 11.17 3.82 0.08
C GLU A 310 11.92 5.16 0.05
N PHE A 311 13.20 5.12 -0.36
CA PHE A 311 14.00 6.35 -0.53
C PHE A 311 13.43 7.23 -1.65
N LYS A 312 13.06 6.62 -2.78
CA LYS A 312 12.44 7.29 -3.92
C LYS A 312 11.11 7.93 -3.52
N ALA A 313 10.24 7.18 -2.86
CA ALA A 313 8.93 7.65 -2.42
C ALA A 313 9.05 8.86 -1.48
N THR A 314 9.89 8.75 -0.46
CA THR A 314 10.17 9.84 0.50
C THR A 314 10.70 11.09 -0.20
N THR A 315 11.70 10.91 -1.07
CA THR A 315 12.31 12.02 -1.80
C THR A 315 11.32 12.65 -2.78
N GLY A 316 10.47 11.85 -3.42
CA GLY A 316 9.44 12.33 -4.35
C GLY A 316 8.41 13.23 -3.69
N GLY A 317 7.95 12.86 -2.49
CA GLY A 317 7.08 13.71 -1.68
C GLY A 317 7.73 15.06 -1.33
N LEU A 318 8.95 15.03 -0.80
CA LEU A 318 9.67 16.25 -0.37
C LEU A 318 10.06 17.16 -1.53
N ILE A 319 10.48 16.59 -2.67
CA ILE A 319 10.81 17.36 -3.88
C ILE A 319 9.60 18.15 -4.36
N SER A 320 8.38 17.62 -4.19
CA SER A 320 7.16 18.34 -4.57
C SER A 320 6.98 19.65 -3.82
N TYR A 321 7.41 19.69 -2.56
CA TYR A 321 7.44 20.91 -1.74
C TYR A 321 8.61 21.83 -2.12
N LEU A 322 9.81 21.27 -2.32
CA LEU A 322 11.02 22.06 -2.60
C LEU A 322 11.00 22.73 -3.97
N LEU A 323 10.33 22.13 -4.96
CA LEU A 323 10.19 22.68 -6.31
C LEU A 323 8.90 23.47 -6.51
N ASP A 324 8.09 23.62 -5.47
CA ASP A 324 6.90 24.44 -5.53
C ASP A 324 7.28 25.93 -5.58
N GLU A 325 6.55 26.68 -6.39
CA GLU A 325 6.72 28.14 -6.52
C GLU A 325 5.66 28.91 -5.74
N ASP A 326 4.61 28.23 -5.26
CA ASP A 326 3.65 28.83 -4.34
C ASP A 326 4.28 29.01 -2.93
N THR A 327 3.73 29.93 -2.17
CA THR A 327 4.21 30.33 -0.83
C THR A 327 3.25 29.94 0.29
N ASP A 328 2.15 29.29 -0.04
CA ASP A 328 1.10 28.82 0.86
C ASP A 328 1.58 27.84 1.95
N GLU A 329 2.71 27.17 1.73
CA GLU A 329 3.34 26.23 2.68
C GLU A 329 4.71 26.73 3.20
N LEU A 330 5.10 27.97 2.91
CA LEU A 330 6.41 28.50 3.29
C LEU A 330 6.59 28.61 4.82
N HIS A 331 5.51 28.81 5.58
CA HIS A 331 5.53 28.84 7.05
C HIS A 331 5.89 27.49 7.67
N LEU A 332 5.88 26.39 6.89
CA LEU A 332 6.19 25.03 7.34
C LEU A 332 7.67 24.66 7.15
N LYS A 333 8.48 25.53 6.53
CA LYS A 333 9.87 25.24 6.13
C LYS A 333 10.79 24.74 7.24
N GLU A 334 10.54 25.13 8.49
CA GLU A 334 11.36 24.65 9.60
C GLU A 334 11.00 23.22 10.04
N GLN A 335 9.79 22.75 9.71
CA GLN A 335 9.25 21.44 10.10
C GLN A 335 9.36 20.39 8.99
N VAL A 336 9.37 20.82 7.73
CA VAL A 336 9.65 20.00 6.54
C VAL A 336 11.15 19.95 6.32
#